data_AF-A0A1I3W6E4-F1
#
_entry.id   AF-A0A1I3W6E4-F1
#
_cell.length_a   1.000
_cell.length_b   1.000
_cell.length_c   1.000
_cell.angle_alpha   90.00
_cell.angle_beta   90.00
_cell.angle_gamma   90.00
#
_symmetry.space_group_name_H-M   'P 1'
#
loop_
_entity.id
_entity.type
_entity.pdbx_description
1 polymer ?
#
loop_
_entity_poly.entity_id
_entity_poly.type
_entity_poly.pdbx_seq_one_letter_code
_entity_poly.pdbx_strand_id
1 'polypeptide(L)' 'MELSDFEQRMEQVETKLAYQEATIEELNQEVRRQQIETDRLKEQLRLMAERLKTHQSSIIAPLSEETPPPHY' A
#
# COMPACT_ATOMS: atom_id res chain seq x y z
N MET A 1 -32.19 -14.52 42.38
CA MET A 1 -32.46 -14.67 40.94
C MET A 1 -31.79 -13.56 40.12
N GLU A 2 -31.82 -12.29 40.53
CA GLU A 2 -31.13 -11.16 39.86
C GLU A 2 -29.61 -11.33 39.60
N LEU A 3 -28.85 -11.88 40.56
CA LEU A 3 -27.40 -12.10 40.39
C LEU A 3 -27.07 -13.01 39.20
N SER A 4 -27.92 -14.01 38.92
CA SER A 4 -27.71 -14.97 37.84
C SER A 4 -27.94 -14.36 36.45
N ASP A 5 -28.85 -13.40 36.31
CA ASP A 5 -29.09 -12.71 35.03
C ASP A 5 -27.93 -11.75 34.73
N PHE A 6 -27.43 -11.07 35.76
CA PHE A 6 -26.26 -10.20 35.64
C PHE A 6 -24.99 -10.99 35.28
N GLU A 7 -24.77 -12.15 35.91
CA GLU A 7 -23.67 -13.07 35.59
C GLU A 7 -23.75 -13.58 34.15
N GLN A 8 -24.93 -13.99 33.67
CA GLN A 8 -25.13 -14.42 32.29
C GLN A 8 -24.86 -13.30 31.29
N ARG A 9 -25.33 -12.09 31.58
CA ARG A 9 -25.08 -10.93 30.72
C ARG A 9 -23.61 -10.53 30.71
N MET A 10 -22.91 -10.68 31.83
CA MET A 10 -21.47 -10.45 31.92
C MET A 10 -20.69 -11.47 31.08
N GLU A 11 -21.00 -12.77 31.20
CA GLU A 11 -20.40 -13.83 30.38
C GLU A 11 -20.61 -13.59 28.88
N GLN A 12 -21.81 -13.14 28.47
CA GLN A 12 -22.08 -12.78 27.08
C GLN A 12 -21.25 -11.60 26.60
N VAL A 13 -21.03 -10.59 27.44
CA VAL A 13 -20.21 -9.42 27.11
C VAL A 13 -18.75 -9.83 27.01
N GLU A 14 -18.24 -10.62 27.93
CA GLU A 14 -16.86 -11.14 27.91
C GLU A 14 -16.60 -11.97 26.66
N THR A 15 -17.54 -12.86 26.31
CA THR A 15 -17.47 -13.66 25.08
C THR A 15 -17.41 -12.75 23.85
N LYS A 16 -18.32 -11.77 23.76
CA LYS A 16 -18.34 -10.81 22.64
C LYS A 16 -17.07 -9.98 22.57
N LEU A 17 -16.53 -9.57 23.72
CA LEU A 17 -15.30 -8.79 23.81
C LEU A 17 -14.12 -9.62 23.28
N ALA A 18 -13.97 -10.88 23.71
CA ALA A 18 -12.91 -11.76 23.23
C ALA A 18 -12.97 -11.97 21.70
N TYR A 19 -14.17 -12.14 21.15
CA TYR A 19 -14.36 -12.21 19.69
C TYR A 19 -13.96 -10.90 18.99
N GLN A 20 -14.30 -9.74 19.57
CA GLN A 20 -13.92 -8.45 19.01
C GLN A 20 -12.41 -8.22 19.07
N GLU A 21 -11.74 -8.59 20.16
CA GLU A 21 -10.29 -8.50 20.29
C GLU A 21 -9.58 -9.35 19.23
N ALA A 22 -10.02 -10.60 19.03
CA ALA A 22 -9.51 -11.46 17.97
C ALA A 22 -9.73 -10.85 16.58
N THR A 23 -10.95 -10.34 16.33
CA THR A 23 -11.30 -9.69 15.04
C THR A 23 -10.42 -8.46 14.78
N ILE A 24 -10.16 -7.65 15.80
CA ILE A 24 -9.32 -6.45 15.68
C ILE A 24 -7.88 -6.84 15.33
N GLU A 25 -7.35 -7.88 15.96
CA GLU A 25 -6.00 -8.35 15.66
C GLU A 25 -5.89 -8.88 14.23
N GLU A 26 -6.87 -9.68 13.77
CA GLU A 26 -6.93 -10.14 12.37
C GLU A 26 -6.99 -8.95 11.40
N LEU A 27 -7.89 -7.98 11.64
CA LEU A 27 -8.00 -6.79 10.81
C LEU A 27 -6.70 -5.97 10.79
N ASN A 28 -6.00 -5.84 11.92
CA ASN A 28 -4.72 -5.16 11.97
C ASN A 28 -3.67 -5.85 11.10
N GLN A 29 -3.61 -7.19 11.11
CA GLN A 29 -2.69 -7.97 10.28
C GLN A 29 -3.00 -7.77 8.78
N GLU A 30 -4.29 -7.80 8.42
CA GLU A 30 -4.77 -7.55 7.07
C GLU A 30 -4.38 -6.15 6.57
N VAL A 31 -4.62 -5.11 7.38
CA VAL A 31 -4.26 -3.72 7.07
C VAL A 31 -2.75 -3.56 6.89
N ARG A 32 -1.93 -4.16 7.76
CA ARG A 32 -0.47 -4.12 7.61
C ARG A 32 -0.02 -4.76 6.31
N ARG A 33 -0.61 -5.91 5.93
CA ARG A 33 -0.29 -6.57 4.66
C ARG A 33 -0.66 -5.68 3.47
N GLN A 34 -1.84 -5.07 3.49
CA GLN A 34 -2.28 -4.14 2.45
C GLN A 34 -1.36 -2.91 2.35
N GLN A 35 -0.87 -2.40 3.48
CA GLN A 35 0.06 -1.28 3.51
C GLN A 35 1.39 -1.64 2.82
N ILE A 36 1.94 -2.82 3.11
CA ILE A 36 3.16 -3.32 2.46
C ILE A 36 2.98 -3.40 0.94
N GLU A 37 1.88 -3.98 0.47
CA GLU A 37 1.60 -4.08 -0.97
C GLU A 37 1.40 -2.70 -1.60
N THR A 38 0.73 -1.79 -0.91
CA THR A 38 0.55 -0.40 -1.36
C THR A 38 1.89 0.32 -1.52
N ASP A 39 2.80 0.15 -0.57
CA ASP A 39 4.12 0.79 -0.62
C ASP A 39 4.98 0.20 -1.74
N ARG A 40 4.88 -1.12 -1.99
CA ARG A 40 5.51 -1.77 -3.16
C ARG A 40 5.00 -1.19 -4.47
N LEU A 41 3.68 -1.05 -4.62
CA LEU A 41 3.07 -0.48 -5.82
C LEU A 41 3.48 0.98 -6.04
N LYS A 42 3.51 1.78 -4.97
CA LYS A 42 3.99 3.16 -5.03
C LYS A 42 5.43 3.26 -5.51
N GLU A 43 6.32 2.40 -5.01
CA GLU A 43 7.71 2.39 -5.46
C GLU A 43 7.85 1.94 -6.92
N GLN A 44 7.11 0.92 -7.34
CA GLN A 44 7.10 0.51 -8.75
C GLN A 44 6.63 1.64 -9.67
N LEU A 45 5.57 2.37 -9.29
CA LEU A 45 5.09 3.53 -10.03
C LEU A 45 6.14 4.66 -10.07
N ARG A 46 6.84 4.90 -8.97
CA ARG A 46 7.94 5.88 -8.90
C ARG A 46 9.04 5.54 -9.90
N LEU A 47 9.50 4.29 -9.91
CA LEU A 47 10.54 3.81 -10.83
C LEU A 47 10.08 3.86 -12.29
N MET A 48 8.82 3.52 -12.58
CA MET A 48 8.26 3.65 -13.93
C MET A 48 8.24 5.12 -14.39
N ALA A 49 7.81 6.03 -13.52
CA ALA A 49 7.79 7.47 -13.82
C ALA A 49 9.21 8.02 -14.05
N GLU A 50 10.20 7.58 -13.29
CA GLU A 50 11.60 7.93 -13.50
C GLU A 50 12.11 7.44 -14.87
N ARG A 51 11.85 6.18 -15.23
CA ARG A 51 12.22 5.63 -16.55
C ARG A 51 11.59 6.39 -17.71
N LEU A 52 10.31 6.76 -17.59
CA LEU A 52 9.62 7.55 -18.63
C LEU A 52 10.28 8.92 -18.83
N LYS A 53 10.67 9.59 -17.74
CA LYS A 53 11.40 10.86 -17.80
C LYS A 53 12.76 10.70 -18.48
N THR A 54 13.53 9.69 -18.12
CA THR A 54 14.86 9.45 -18.72
C THR A 54 14.78 9.12 -20.21
N HIS A 55 13.72 8.42 -20.65
CA HIS A 55 13.51 8.14 -22.07
C HIS A 55 13.07 9.37 -22.86
N GLN A 56 12.23 10.25 -22.30
CA GLN A 56 11.89 11.52 -22.96
C GLN A 56 13.10 12.44 -23.15
N SER A 57 14.02 12.51 -22.18
CA SER A 57 15.25 13.30 -22.32
C SER A 57 16.25 12.72 -23.32
N SER A 58 16.19 11.42 -23.63
CA SER A 58 17.08 10.76 -24.60
C SER A 58 16.64 10.98 -26.06
N ILE A 59 15.35 11.24 -26.31
CA ILE A 59 14.80 11.43 -27.66
C ILE A 59 15.12 12.83 -28.22
N ILE A 60 15.40 13.82 -27.36
CA ILE A 60 15.72 15.18 -27.76
C ILE A 60 17.17 15.46 -27.38
N ALA A 61 18.11 14.94 -28.17
CA ALA A 61 19.45 15.52 -28.19
C ALA A 61 19.31 17.00 -28.60
N PRO A 62 19.96 17.95 -27.94
CA PRO A 62 19.86 19.34 -28.32
C PRO A 62 20.34 19.48 -29.77
N LEU A 63 19.63 20.29 -30.58
CA LEU A 63 19.94 20.55 -32.00
C LEU A 63 21.40 21.00 -32.23
N SER A 64 22.10 21.43 -31.18
CA SER A 64 23.53 21.75 -31.15
C SER A 64 24.47 20.54 -31.30
N GLU A 65 23.97 19.32 -31.17
CA GLU A 65 24.72 18.06 -31.33
C GLU A 65 24.46 17.38 -32.69
N GLU A 66 23.65 17.97 -33.58
CA GLU A 66 23.55 17.51 -34.97
C GLU A 66 24.83 17.89 -35.73
N THR A 67 25.76 16.95 -35.83
CA THR A 67 26.92 17.10 -36.72
C THR A 67 26.43 17.13 -38.18
N PRO A 68 26.82 18.15 -38.97
CA PRO A 68 26.32 18.29 -40.33
C PRO A 68 26.64 17.05 -41.18
N PRO A 69 25.72 16.60 -42.04
CA PRO A 69 25.89 15.37 -42.78
C PRO A 69 27.10 15.46 -43.72
N PRO A 70 27.88 14.37 -43.87
CA PRO A 70 29.01 14.35 -44.79
C PRO A 70 28.52 14.48 -46.23
N HIS A 71 28.95 15.54 -46.91
CA HIS A 71 28.74 15.68 -48.35
C HIS A 71 29.66 14.71 -49.11
N TYR A 72 29.06 13.79 -49.88
CA TYR A 72 29.72 12.95 -50.89
C TYR A 72 29.42 13.48 -52.29
#